data_AF-A0A139NES9-F1
#
_entry.id   AF-A0A139NES9-F1
#
_cell.length_a   1.000
_cell.length_b   1.000
_cell.length_c   1.000
_cell.angle_alpha   90.00
_cell.angle_beta   90.00
_cell.angle_gamma   90.00
#
_symmetry.space_group_name_H-M   'P 1'
#
loop_
_entity.id
_entity.type
_entity.pdbx_description
1 polymer ?
#
loop_
_entity_poly.entity_id
_entity_poly.type
_entity_poly.pdbx_seq_one_letter_code
_entity_poly.pdbx_strand_id
1 'polypeptide(L)'
;MTDIETLTKKIEHNNQAFYRSEFTDPQTGNDTMKYNINGVSQFSSVRNTLTSSTLDKLGFYSPGTNLNLRYQNNSIIMDVIFTIKYNLSEFEIDKKGFTRVTTSNKVNLFENSNALGLAILTSTPYEDVKFDHLTLDNQTKFLNQLSNQQLTYYYHLNAFSDDSVTTMGNRQTIKQDASTKMTKASYTVEVPADQQVYLTLANLNFTNQNYKELDITVQGKSYHYKTNNVFPFFNIGYFSTAQTITIEINFPENSEVSYNTPEFYGLNLDNFQTAIATLQNKNVETKVNGNFVTTNYNTEKDASLFYTIPYDKGWTATVNGRSVPIRQAQTGFMAVDVKAGSGQVQLRFVPNGLFNGTILSLIGSFSFIIYHFFTNRKQK
;
A
#
# COMPACT_ATOMS: atom_id res chain seq x y z
N MET A 1 -22.57 -15.14 -8.46
CA MET A 1 -21.30 -14.81 -7.79
C MET A 1 -20.49 -14.03 -8.79
N THR A 2 -20.03 -12.83 -8.43
CA THR A 2 -19.17 -12.04 -9.34
C THR A 2 -17.82 -12.74 -9.53
N ASP A 3 -17.09 -12.39 -10.59
CA ASP A 3 -15.72 -12.89 -10.81
C ASP A 3 -14.82 -12.65 -9.60
N ILE A 4 -14.94 -11.47 -9.01
CA ILE A 4 -14.19 -11.05 -7.82
C ILE A 4 -14.56 -11.94 -6.62
N GLU A 5 -15.84 -12.17 -6.35
CA GLU A 5 -16.28 -13.06 -5.25
C GLU A 5 -15.79 -14.50 -5.42
N THR A 6 -15.70 -14.97 -6.66
CA THR A 6 -15.18 -16.31 -6.97
C THR A 6 -13.69 -16.39 -6.64
N LEU A 7 -12.93 -15.37 -7.04
CA LEU A 7 -11.51 -15.26 -6.73
C LEU A 7 -11.26 -15.11 -5.23
N THR A 8 -12.01 -14.25 -4.52
CA THR A 8 -11.80 -14.03 -3.08
C THR A 8 -12.06 -15.28 -2.25
N LYS A 9 -13.14 -16.03 -2.54
CA LYS A 9 -13.41 -17.30 -1.85
C LYS A 9 -12.30 -18.33 -2.05
N LYS A 10 -11.69 -18.38 -3.24
CA LYS A 10 -10.55 -19.26 -3.51
C LYS A 10 -9.33 -18.87 -2.67
N ILE A 11 -9.10 -17.56 -2.47
CA ILE A 11 -8.01 -17.06 -1.62
C ILE A 11 -8.25 -17.43 -0.15
N GLU A 12 -9.48 -17.20 0.36
CA GLU A 12 -9.85 -17.48 1.75
C GLU A 12 -9.66 -18.97 2.10
N HIS A 13 -10.07 -19.88 1.20
CA HIS A 13 -9.92 -21.32 1.42
C HIS A 13 -8.45 -21.76 1.52
N ASN A 14 -7.55 -21.09 0.80
CA ASN A 14 -6.15 -21.51 0.67
C ASN A 14 -5.20 -20.83 1.66
N ASN A 15 -5.65 -19.82 2.41
CA ASN A 15 -4.79 -19.06 3.32
C ASN A 15 -5.25 -19.17 4.78
N GLN A 16 -4.38 -19.72 5.63
CA GLN A 16 -4.61 -19.76 7.08
C GLN A 16 -4.00 -18.57 7.83
N ALA A 17 -3.00 -17.89 7.24
CA ALA A 17 -2.38 -16.70 7.79
C ALA A 17 -3.08 -15.43 7.28
N PHE A 18 -2.95 -14.32 8.02
CA PHE A 18 -3.46 -13.03 7.58
C PHE A 18 -2.77 -12.56 6.29
N TYR A 19 -3.55 -12.03 5.36
CA TYR A 19 -3.07 -11.43 4.12
C TYR A 19 -3.89 -10.18 3.78
N ARG A 20 -3.31 -9.29 2.96
CA ARG A 20 -4.05 -8.22 2.29
C ARG A 20 -4.13 -8.45 0.79
N SER A 21 -5.20 -7.93 0.19
CA SER A 21 -5.37 -7.92 -1.26
C SER A 21 -5.84 -6.55 -1.72
N GLU A 22 -5.42 -6.16 -2.92
CA GLU A 22 -5.72 -4.86 -3.51
C GLU A 22 -6.14 -4.96 -4.97
N PHE A 23 -6.97 -4.01 -5.39
CA PHE A 23 -7.32 -3.82 -6.80
C PHE A 23 -6.32 -2.86 -7.44
N THR A 24 -5.73 -3.24 -8.57
CA THR A 24 -4.83 -2.34 -9.30
C THR A 24 -5.61 -1.28 -10.08
N ASP A 25 -6.83 -1.61 -10.51
CA ASP A 25 -7.78 -0.67 -11.11
C ASP A 25 -9.14 -0.77 -10.42
N PRO A 26 -9.35 -0.03 -9.31
CA PRO A 26 -10.61 -0.06 -8.59
C PRO A 26 -11.68 0.76 -9.33
N GLN A 27 -12.93 0.32 -9.19
CA GLN A 27 -14.13 1.08 -9.59
C GLN A 27 -14.45 2.17 -8.56
N THR A 28 -14.27 1.88 -7.28
CA THR A 28 -14.51 2.82 -6.19
C THR A 28 -13.41 2.81 -5.14
N GLY A 29 -13.38 3.85 -4.31
CA GLY A 29 -12.45 3.94 -3.19
C GLY A 29 -12.61 2.91 -2.08
N ASN A 30 -13.66 2.08 -2.12
CA ASN A 30 -14.04 1.13 -1.08
C ASN A 30 -14.29 -0.28 -1.63
N ASP A 31 -13.72 -0.62 -2.78
CA ASP A 31 -13.96 -1.93 -3.41
C ASP A 31 -13.48 -3.10 -2.53
N THR A 32 -12.40 -2.91 -1.78
CA THR A 32 -11.93 -3.88 -0.78
C THR A 32 -13.03 -4.18 0.25
N MET A 33 -13.67 -3.14 0.80
CA MET A 33 -14.80 -3.28 1.72
C MET A 33 -16.05 -3.89 1.04
N LYS A 34 -16.35 -3.48 -0.21
CA LYS A 34 -17.47 -4.01 -1.01
C LYS A 34 -17.41 -5.53 -1.16
N TYR A 35 -16.20 -6.08 -1.31
CA TYR A 35 -15.97 -7.51 -1.52
C TYR A 35 -15.47 -8.25 -0.28
N ASN A 36 -15.53 -7.62 0.90
CA ASN A 36 -15.05 -8.18 2.17
C ASN A 36 -13.57 -8.62 2.14
N ILE A 37 -12.73 -7.83 1.49
CA ILE A 37 -11.29 -8.06 1.34
C ILE A 37 -10.54 -7.19 2.35
N ASN A 38 -9.53 -7.78 3.00
CA ASN A 38 -8.56 -7.04 3.79
C ASN A 38 -7.68 -6.16 2.89
N GLY A 39 -8.06 -4.90 2.69
CA GLY A 39 -7.28 -3.92 1.95
C GLY A 39 -6.57 -2.90 2.84
N VAL A 40 -5.72 -2.10 2.21
CA VAL A 40 -5.23 -0.78 2.65
C VAL A 40 -6.12 0.33 2.07
N SER A 41 -6.50 0.23 0.79
CA SER A 41 -7.35 1.21 0.11
C SER A 41 -8.72 1.28 0.75
N GLN A 42 -9.11 2.47 1.19
CA GLN A 42 -10.45 2.74 1.72
C GLN A 42 -10.69 4.27 1.74
N PHE A 43 -11.94 4.71 1.76
CA PHE A 43 -12.39 6.05 2.15
C PHE A 43 -13.30 5.95 3.39
N SER A 44 -12.97 6.68 4.45
CA SER A 44 -13.76 6.69 5.69
C SER A 44 -13.49 7.95 6.53
N SER A 45 -14.55 8.57 7.04
CA SER A 45 -14.47 9.73 7.95
C SER A 45 -14.00 9.39 9.37
N VAL A 46 -13.93 8.10 9.73
CA VAL A 46 -13.52 7.63 11.06
C VAL A 46 -12.20 6.86 11.03
N ARG A 47 -11.41 6.98 9.96
CA ARG A 47 -10.09 6.34 9.87
C ARG A 47 -9.07 7.01 10.80
N ASN A 48 -8.08 6.23 11.25
CA ASN A 48 -6.87 6.74 11.86
C ASN A 48 -6.04 7.57 10.85
N THR A 49 -6.12 8.90 10.98
CA THR A 49 -5.43 9.85 10.09
C THR A 49 -3.91 9.87 10.29
N LEU A 50 -3.40 9.46 11.45
CA LEU A 50 -1.95 9.37 11.68
C LEU A 50 -1.34 8.22 10.87
N THR A 51 -2.02 7.08 10.82
CA THR A 51 -1.61 5.96 9.95
C THR A 51 -1.69 6.33 8.49
N SER A 52 -2.80 6.92 8.05
CA SER A 52 -2.95 7.42 6.67
C SER A 52 -1.84 8.39 6.29
N SER A 53 -1.50 9.36 7.15
CA SER A 53 -0.45 10.34 6.89
C SER A 53 0.95 9.71 6.83
N THR A 54 1.18 8.65 7.62
CA THR A 54 2.43 7.88 7.56
C THR A 54 2.51 7.09 6.25
N LEU A 55 1.41 6.46 5.85
CA LEU A 55 1.29 5.70 4.61
C LEU A 55 1.41 6.58 3.36
N ASP A 56 0.94 7.83 3.41
CA ASP A 56 1.14 8.82 2.35
C ASP A 56 2.62 9.06 2.07
N LYS A 57 3.42 9.26 3.12
CA LYS A 57 4.88 9.41 3.00
C LYS A 57 5.60 8.16 2.47
N LEU A 58 4.91 7.02 2.42
CA LEU A 58 5.42 5.73 1.97
C LEU A 58 4.85 5.32 0.60
N GLY A 59 4.00 6.12 -0.05
CA GLY A 59 3.50 5.83 -1.40
C GLY A 59 2.08 5.30 -1.47
N PHE A 60 1.30 5.37 -0.38
CA PHE A 60 -0.14 5.10 -0.40
C PHE A 60 -0.92 6.42 -0.32
N TYR A 61 -1.49 6.86 -1.44
CA TYR A 61 -1.95 8.25 -1.60
C TYR A 61 -3.06 8.62 -0.61
N SER A 62 -2.79 9.62 0.24
CA SER A 62 -3.69 10.12 1.27
C SER A 62 -3.64 11.64 1.42
N PRO A 63 -4.30 12.39 0.53
CA PRO A 63 -4.19 13.84 0.50
C PRO A 63 -5.02 14.50 1.60
N GLY A 64 -4.63 15.72 1.97
CA GLY A 64 -5.43 16.64 2.77
C GLY A 64 -5.81 16.10 4.15
N THR A 65 -7.09 15.81 4.35
CA THR A 65 -7.64 15.34 5.64
C THR A 65 -7.30 13.89 5.96
N ASN A 66 -6.59 13.17 5.08
CA ASN A 66 -6.16 11.78 5.29
C ASN A 66 -7.32 10.77 5.47
N LEU A 67 -8.52 11.13 4.99
CA LEU A 67 -9.73 10.29 5.01
C LEU A 67 -9.81 9.32 3.82
N ASN A 68 -9.06 9.63 2.77
CA ASN A 68 -8.94 8.84 1.56
C ASN A 68 -7.55 8.18 1.55
N LEU A 69 -7.47 6.88 1.30
CA LEU A 69 -6.21 6.16 1.20
C LEU A 69 -6.29 5.24 -0.01
N ARG A 70 -5.25 5.25 -0.86
CA ARG A 70 -5.21 4.51 -2.11
C ARG A 70 -3.90 3.76 -2.28
N TYR A 71 -4.01 2.51 -2.72
CA TYR A 71 -2.90 1.60 -2.95
C TYR A 71 -2.23 1.78 -4.32
N GLN A 72 -2.99 2.20 -5.33
CA GLN A 72 -2.53 2.16 -6.72
C GLN A 72 -1.22 2.95 -6.89
N ASN A 73 -0.39 2.54 -7.85
CA ASN A 73 0.89 3.19 -8.17
C ASN A 73 1.92 3.13 -7.02
N ASN A 74 2.16 1.92 -6.50
CA ASN A 74 3.07 1.67 -5.38
C ASN A 74 4.22 0.71 -5.76
N SER A 75 5.25 0.67 -4.92
CA SER A 75 6.46 -0.13 -5.11
C SER A 75 6.31 -1.55 -4.58
N ILE A 76 7.11 -2.48 -5.11
CA ILE A 76 7.15 -3.86 -4.57
C ILE A 76 7.71 -3.91 -3.15
N ILE A 77 8.47 -2.90 -2.71
CA ILE A 77 8.92 -2.79 -1.31
C ILE A 77 7.71 -2.61 -0.38
N MET A 78 6.79 -1.70 -0.74
CA MET A 78 5.60 -1.46 0.08
C MET A 78 4.58 -2.59 -0.05
N ASP A 79 4.49 -3.23 -1.21
CA ASP A 79 3.68 -4.45 -1.38
C ASP A 79 4.10 -5.52 -0.36
N VAL A 80 5.40 -5.71 -0.19
CA VAL A 80 5.97 -6.69 0.75
C VAL A 80 5.77 -6.29 2.21
N ILE A 81 6.14 -5.06 2.59
CA ILE A 81 6.07 -4.60 3.98
C ILE A 81 4.63 -4.59 4.50
N PHE A 82 3.66 -4.16 3.68
CA PHE A 82 2.27 -4.05 4.10
C PHE A 82 1.43 -5.30 3.80
N THR A 83 2.08 -6.45 3.59
CA THR A 83 1.42 -7.75 3.45
C THR A 83 0.43 -7.79 2.28
N ILE A 84 0.72 -7.05 1.20
CA ILE A 84 -0.07 -7.10 -0.04
C ILE A 84 0.29 -8.40 -0.76
N LYS A 85 -0.43 -9.47 -0.40
CA LYS A 85 -0.21 -10.81 -0.91
C LYS A 85 -0.87 -11.01 -2.26
N TYR A 86 -2.00 -10.35 -2.52
CA TYR A 86 -2.71 -10.51 -3.79
C TYR A 86 -3.02 -9.20 -4.48
N ASN A 87 -2.91 -9.19 -5.80
CA ASN A 87 -3.40 -8.11 -6.66
C ASN A 87 -4.50 -8.68 -7.56
N LEU A 88 -5.66 -8.01 -7.56
CA LEU A 88 -6.74 -8.24 -8.51
C LEU A 88 -6.63 -7.19 -9.61
N SER A 89 -6.54 -7.63 -10.86
CA SER A 89 -6.34 -6.74 -12.00
C SER A 89 -7.05 -7.24 -13.24
N GLU A 90 -7.67 -6.34 -14.00
CA GLU A 90 -8.14 -6.66 -15.36
C GLU A 90 -7.01 -6.69 -16.39
N PHE A 91 -5.83 -6.20 -16.01
CA PHE A 91 -4.65 -6.10 -16.85
C PHE A 91 -3.57 -7.06 -16.39
N GLU A 92 -2.55 -7.26 -17.24
CA GLU A 92 -1.31 -7.89 -16.80
C GLU A 92 -0.58 -6.95 -15.84
N ILE A 93 0.13 -7.52 -14.88
CA ILE A 93 1.07 -6.76 -14.03
C ILE A 93 2.47 -7.31 -14.25
N ASP A 94 3.44 -6.41 -14.33
CA ASP A 94 4.84 -6.77 -14.46
C ASP A 94 5.62 -6.30 -13.24
N LYS A 95 5.42 -7.03 -12.14
CA LYS A 95 6.05 -6.80 -10.83
C LYS A 95 6.86 -8.03 -10.43
N LYS A 96 8.15 -7.87 -10.13
CA LYS A 96 8.99 -8.93 -9.58
C LYS A 96 8.36 -9.51 -8.31
N GLY A 97 8.29 -10.84 -8.24
CA GLY A 97 7.72 -11.58 -7.10
C GLY A 97 6.22 -11.84 -7.21
N PHE A 98 5.52 -11.20 -8.16
CA PHE A 98 4.11 -11.49 -8.45
C PHE A 98 3.96 -12.49 -9.59
N THR A 99 3.14 -13.51 -9.37
CA THR A 99 2.80 -14.50 -10.40
C THR A 99 1.29 -14.66 -10.51
N ARG A 100 0.76 -14.77 -11.73
CA ARG A 100 -0.65 -15.05 -11.93
C ARG A 100 -0.99 -16.45 -11.44
N VAL A 101 -1.92 -16.54 -10.50
CA VAL A 101 -2.41 -17.81 -9.93
C VAL A 101 -3.59 -18.35 -10.73
N THR A 102 -4.52 -17.48 -11.11
CA THR A 102 -5.76 -17.86 -11.81
C THR A 102 -6.41 -16.63 -12.42
N THR A 103 -7.38 -16.86 -13.30
CA THR A 103 -8.23 -15.82 -13.90
C THR A 103 -9.69 -16.21 -13.74
N SER A 104 -10.58 -15.24 -13.54
CA SER A 104 -12.03 -15.40 -13.66
C SER A 104 -12.54 -14.33 -14.64
N ASN A 105 -13.01 -14.78 -15.81
CA ASN A 105 -13.33 -13.92 -16.96
C ASN A 105 -12.21 -12.92 -17.28
N LYS A 106 -12.44 -11.62 -16.99
CA LYS A 106 -11.49 -10.53 -17.26
C LYS A 106 -10.58 -10.21 -16.08
N VAL A 107 -10.84 -10.74 -14.89
CA VAL A 107 -10.09 -10.41 -13.68
C VAL A 107 -9.04 -11.48 -13.40
N ASN A 108 -7.79 -11.07 -13.37
CA ASN A 108 -6.63 -11.87 -13.00
C ASN A 108 -6.34 -11.74 -11.51
N LEU A 109 -5.95 -12.84 -10.89
CA LEU A 109 -5.42 -12.89 -9.53
C LEU A 109 -3.92 -13.16 -9.58
N PHE A 110 -3.13 -12.21 -9.09
CA PHE A 110 -1.69 -12.35 -8.93
C PHE A 110 -1.34 -12.51 -7.45
N GLU A 111 -0.36 -13.36 -7.16
CA GLU A 111 0.15 -13.61 -5.82
C GLU A 111 1.59 -13.14 -5.69
N ASN A 112 1.86 -12.38 -4.63
CA ASN A 112 3.16 -11.93 -4.19
C ASN A 112 3.80 -12.98 -3.28
N SER A 113 4.80 -13.68 -3.79
CA SER A 113 5.59 -14.65 -3.04
C SER A 113 6.44 -14.03 -1.93
N ASN A 114 6.66 -12.72 -1.96
CA ASN A 114 7.52 -12.01 -1.02
C ASN A 114 6.78 -11.38 0.17
N ALA A 115 5.45 -11.38 0.19
CA ALA A 115 4.66 -10.68 1.21
C ALA A 115 5.05 -11.10 2.64
N LEU A 116 5.33 -10.12 3.50
CA LEU A 116 5.56 -10.34 4.93
C LEU A 116 4.23 -10.57 5.66
N GLY A 117 4.29 -11.02 6.91
CA GLY A 117 3.12 -11.10 7.79
C GLY A 117 2.73 -9.75 8.39
N LEU A 118 1.54 -9.71 9.00
CA LEU A 118 1.01 -8.53 9.70
C LEU A 118 1.92 -8.00 10.83
N ALA A 119 2.79 -8.87 11.35
CA ALA A 119 3.85 -8.55 12.28
C ALA A 119 5.19 -8.86 11.62
N ILE A 120 6.11 -7.90 11.68
CA ILE A 120 7.47 -7.99 11.19
C ILE A 120 8.39 -8.06 12.41
N LEU A 121 9.13 -9.15 12.54
CA LEU A 121 10.15 -9.26 13.58
C LEU A 121 11.40 -8.48 13.12
N THR A 122 11.69 -7.37 13.79
CA THR A 122 12.80 -6.48 13.44
C THR A 122 14.15 -7.10 13.86
N SER A 123 15.25 -6.62 13.29
CA SER A 123 16.59 -7.21 13.57
C SER A 123 17.21 -6.72 14.87
N THR A 124 16.73 -5.59 15.36
CA THR A 124 17.07 -4.94 16.64
C THR A 124 15.78 -4.34 17.20
N PRO A 125 15.76 -3.87 18.47
CA PRO A 125 14.64 -3.09 18.97
C PRO A 125 14.35 -1.92 18.01
N TYR A 126 13.07 -1.75 17.67
CA TYR A 126 12.64 -0.82 16.63
C TYR A 126 12.61 0.62 17.14
N GLU A 127 13.27 1.50 16.39
CA GLU A 127 13.26 2.94 16.57
C GLU A 127 12.70 3.62 15.32
N ASP A 128 12.06 4.76 15.52
CA ASP A 128 11.44 5.52 14.42
C ASP A 128 12.51 6.15 13.54
N VAL A 129 12.27 6.13 12.23
CA VAL A 129 13.09 6.89 11.26
C VAL A 129 12.33 8.12 10.78
N LYS A 130 13.05 9.22 10.62
CA LYS A 130 12.46 10.48 10.18
C LYS A 130 12.06 10.41 8.70
N PHE A 131 10.76 10.47 8.45
CA PHE A 131 10.21 10.63 7.10
C PHE A 131 10.08 12.09 6.69
N ASP A 132 10.52 12.38 5.47
CA ASP A 132 10.39 13.67 4.79
C ASP A 132 9.41 13.56 3.60
N HIS A 133 9.54 14.40 2.58
CA HIS A 133 8.67 14.42 1.40
C HIS A 133 9.16 13.51 0.26
N LEU A 134 10.33 12.89 0.40
CA LEU A 134 10.93 12.02 -0.60
C LEU A 134 10.49 10.58 -0.34
N THR A 135 9.42 10.16 -1.00
CA THR A 135 8.77 8.86 -0.76
C THR A 135 9.74 7.67 -0.88
N LEU A 136 10.58 7.64 -1.93
CA LEU A 136 11.52 6.53 -2.16
C LEU A 136 12.63 6.47 -1.09
N ASP A 137 13.07 7.64 -0.61
CA ASP A 137 14.02 7.74 0.51
C ASP A 137 13.38 7.26 1.81
N ASN A 138 12.12 7.62 2.05
CA ASN A 138 11.37 7.15 3.21
C ASN A 138 11.22 5.63 3.19
N GLN A 139 10.88 5.04 2.04
CA GLN A 139 10.81 3.58 1.87
C GLN A 139 12.17 2.93 2.14
N THR A 140 13.26 3.52 1.63
CA THR A 140 14.64 3.05 1.86
C THR A 140 15.00 3.07 3.34
N LYS A 141 14.79 4.22 4.01
CA LYS A 141 15.04 4.37 5.46
C LYS A 141 14.22 3.36 6.26
N PHE A 142 12.95 3.17 5.90
CA PHE A 142 12.07 2.27 6.63
C PHE A 142 12.47 0.81 6.49
N LEU A 143 12.74 0.34 5.27
CA LEU A 143 13.18 -1.04 5.04
C LEU A 143 14.54 -1.31 5.70
N ASN A 144 15.48 -0.38 5.61
CA ASN A 144 16.77 -0.47 6.30
C ASN A 144 16.60 -0.55 7.82
N GLN A 145 15.69 0.24 8.40
CA GLN A 145 15.40 0.19 9.83
C GLN A 145 14.80 -1.15 10.27
N LEU A 146 13.83 -1.68 9.53
CA LEU A 146 13.20 -2.98 9.85
C LEU A 146 14.22 -4.12 9.78
N SER A 147 15.05 -4.13 8.73
CA SER A 147 16.02 -5.19 8.43
C SER A 147 17.37 -5.03 9.13
N ASN A 148 17.65 -3.86 9.73
CA ASN A 148 18.96 -3.43 10.23
C ASN A 148 20.06 -3.51 9.16
N GLN A 149 19.79 -2.88 8.02
CA GLN A 149 20.68 -2.81 6.87
C GLN A 149 21.01 -1.35 6.53
N GLN A 150 22.00 -1.14 5.66
CA GLN A 150 22.35 0.19 5.11
C GLN A 150 22.49 0.09 3.59
N LEU A 151 21.42 -0.37 2.93
CA LEU A 151 21.41 -0.60 1.49
C LEU A 151 20.71 0.54 0.75
N THR A 152 21.12 0.77 -0.48
CA THR A 152 20.44 1.67 -1.42
C THR A 152 19.60 0.85 -2.38
N TYR A 153 18.30 1.15 -2.44
CA TYR A 153 17.35 0.37 -3.24
C TYR A 153 17.05 1.03 -4.59
N TYR A 154 16.85 2.34 -4.61
CA TYR A 154 16.46 3.08 -5.82
C TYR A 154 17.63 3.88 -6.39
N TYR A 155 17.72 3.91 -7.72
CA TYR A 155 18.72 4.67 -8.47
C TYR A 155 18.06 5.34 -9.66
N HIS A 156 18.48 6.57 -9.99
CA HIS A 156 18.04 7.22 -11.22
C HIS A 156 18.58 6.47 -12.44
N LEU A 157 17.73 6.28 -13.43
CA LEU A 157 18.10 5.76 -14.74
C LEU A 157 18.26 6.91 -15.72
N ASN A 158 19.20 6.75 -16.65
CA ASN A 158 19.38 7.69 -17.74
C ASN A 158 18.21 7.54 -18.71
N ALA A 159 17.54 8.66 -18.97
CA ALA A 159 16.43 8.74 -19.90
C ALA A 159 16.61 9.94 -20.83
N PHE A 160 16.28 9.73 -22.10
CA PHE A 160 16.33 10.74 -23.14
C PHE A 160 14.93 10.92 -23.72
N SER A 161 14.42 12.14 -23.77
CA SER A 161 13.16 12.44 -24.43
C SER A 161 13.35 12.47 -25.94
N ASP A 162 12.41 11.90 -26.68
CA ASP A 162 12.36 12.05 -28.12
C ASP A 162 11.76 13.43 -28.51
N ASP A 163 12.03 13.89 -29.73
CA ASP A 163 11.90 15.28 -30.23
C ASP A 163 10.51 15.97 -30.13
N SER A 164 9.48 15.32 -29.56
CA SER A 164 8.11 15.84 -29.45
C SER A 164 7.81 16.64 -28.18
N VAL A 165 8.76 16.76 -27.24
CA VAL A 165 8.56 17.41 -25.93
C VAL A 165 9.18 18.80 -25.87
N THR A 166 8.36 19.81 -25.58
CA THR A 166 8.88 21.17 -25.29
C THR A 166 9.22 21.29 -23.82
N THR A 167 10.48 21.61 -23.50
CA THR A 167 10.97 21.72 -22.12
C THR A 167 11.24 23.18 -21.74
N MET A 168 10.70 23.64 -20.61
CA MET A 168 11.00 24.93 -19.99
C MET A 168 11.31 24.75 -18.51
N GLY A 169 12.60 24.81 -18.14
CA GLY A 169 13.05 24.49 -16.78
C GLY A 169 12.73 23.03 -16.44
N ASN A 170 12.07 22.78 -15.30
CA ASN A 170 11.62 21.43 -14.91
C ASN A 170 10.23 21.07 -15.45
N ARG A 171 9.64 21.85 -16.35
CA ARG A 171 8.30 21.58 -16.88
C ARG A 171 8.36 21.20 -18.35
N GLN A 172 7.68 20.12 -18.68
CA GLN A 172 7.54 19.60 -20.02
C GLN A 172 6.10 19.75 -20.48
N THR A 173 5.93 20.16 -21.73
CA THR A 173 4.64 20.29 -22.38
C THR A 173 4.66 19.50 -23.67
N ILE A 174 3.60 18.72 -23.88
CA ILE A 174 3.37 18.03 -25.12
C ILE A 174 2.02 18.42 -25.71
N LYS A 175 2.02 18.61 -27.04
CA LYS A 175 0.83 18.95 -27.82
C LYS A 175 0.45 17.78 -28.69
N GLN A 176 -0.82 17.74 -29.05
CA GLN A 176 -1.36 16.76 -29.98
C GLN A 176 -0.62 16.85 -31.31
N ASP A 177 -0.14 15.70 -31.78
CA ASP A 177 0.43 15.56 -33.10
C ASP A 177 -0.68 15.73 -34.15
N ALA A 178 -0.45 16.62 -35.11
CA ALA A 178 -1.45 17.00 -36.09
C ALA A 178 -1.85 15.84 -37.03
N SER A 179 -0.94 14.88 -37.25
CA SER A 179 -1.09 13.76 -38.17
C SER A 179 -1.77 12.55 -37.53
N THR A 180 -1.34 12.16 -36.33
CA THR A 180 -1.86 11.00 -35.60
C THR A 180 -3.05 11.34 -34.71
N LYS A 181 -3.28 12.63 -34.42
CA LYS A 181 -4.25 13.12 -33.43
C LYS A 181 -4.00 12.57 -32.03
N MET A 182 -2.77 12.14 -31.73
CA MET A 182 -2.38 11.65 -30.40
C MET A 182 -1.53 12.68 -29.66
N THR A 183 -1.72 12.76 -28.34
CA THR A 183 -0.84 13.52 -27.45
C THR A 183 0.03 12.52 -26.71
N LYS A 184 1.26 12.31 -27.18
CA LYS A 184 2.12 11.20 -26.75
C LYS A 184 3.58 11.61 -26.60
N ALA A 185 4.14 11.39 -25.42
CA ALA A 185 5.57 11.56 -25.18
C ALA A 185 6.29 10.22 -25.28
N SER A 186 7.54 10.24 -25.74
CA SER A 186 8.37 9.04 -25.85
C SER A 186 9.71 9.28 -25.18
N TYR A 187 10.17 8.29 -24.42
CA TYR A 187 11.42 8.32 -23.70
C TYR A 187 12.19 7.03 -23.97
N THR A 188 13.47 7.19 -24.28
CA THR A 188 14.43 6.09 -24.37
C THR A 188 15.18 5.99 -23.05
N VAL A 189 15.10 4.82 -22.40
CA VAL A 189 15.68 4.58 -21.07
C VAL A 189 16.68 3.43 -21.11
N GLU A 190 17.86 3.65 -20.55
CA GLU A 190 18.88 2.61 -20.37
C GLU A 190 18.59 1.84 -19.07
N VAL A 191 18.24 0.56 -19.19
CA VAL A 191 17.86 -0.28 -18.06
C VAL A 191 18.94 -1.34 -17.81
N PRO A 192 19.61 -1.34 -16.64
CA PRO A 192 20.49 -2.43 -16.22
C PRO A 192 19.75 -3.77 -16.06
N ALA A 193 20.51 -4.86 -16.05
CA ALA A 193 19.95 -6.20 -15.82
C ALA A 193 19.37 -6.34 -14.39
N ASP A 194 18.38 -7.22 -14.26
CA ASP A 194 17.67 -7.57 -13.01
C ASP A 194 17.17 -6.34 -12.22
N GLN A 195 16.41 -5.48 -12.90
CA GLN A 195 15.77 -4.32 -12.26
C GLN A 195 14.26 -4.29 -12.46
N GLN A 196 13.57 -3.87 -11.40
CA GLN A 196 12.21 -3.37 -11.50
C GLN A 196 12.26 -1.87 -11.76
N VAL A 197 11.62 -1.40 -12.83
CA VAL A 197 11.68 0.01 -13.24
C VAL A 197 10.37 0.73 -12.92
N TYR A 198 10.50 1.97 -12.48
CA TYR A 198 9.42 2.88 -12.16
C TYR A 198 9.59 4.24 -12.84
N LEU A 199 8.47 4.93 -13.03
CA LEU A 199 8.39 6.26 -13.58
C LEU A 199 7.66 7.18 -12.59
N THR A 200 8.27 8.32 -12.25
CA THR A 200 7.60 9.41 -11.56
C THR A 200 7.17 10.48 -12.55
N LEU A 201 5.87 10.77 -12.60
CA LEU A 201 5.28 11.78 -13.50
C LEU A 201 4.44 12.79 -12.71
N ALA A 202 5.13 13.73 -12.06
CA ALA A 202 4.51 14.68 -11.13
C ALA A 202 3.88 15.90 -11.82
N ASN A 203 2.97 16.58 -11.11
CA ASN A 203 2.33 17.84 -11.53
C ASN A 203 1.68 17.78 -12.93
N LEU A 204 1.04 16.64 -13.22
CA LEU A 204 0.23 16.43 -14.42
C LEU A 204 -0.92 17.43 -14.51
N ASN A 205 -0.99 18.13 -15.64
CA ASN A 205 -2.06 19.04 -15.99
C ASN A 205 -2.60 18.67 -17.38
N PHE A 206 -3.87 18.30 -17.40
CA PHE A 206 -4.62 17.86 -18.57
C PHE A 206 -5.49 19.01 -19.10
N THR A 207 -5.50 19.22 -20.41
CA THR A 207 -6.46 20.14 -21.05
C THR A 207 -7.91 19.69 -20.86
N ASN A 208 -8.18 18.39 -20.96
CA ASN A 208 -9.51 17.82 -20.78
C ASN A 208 -9.71 17.34 -19.33
N GLN A 209 -10.43 18.13 -18.54
CA GLN A 209 -10.66 17.81 -17.12
C GLN A 209 -11.54 16.57 -16.89
N ASN A 210 -12.24 16.07 -17.92
CA ASN A 210 -13.03 14.84 -17.84
C ASN A 210 -12.21 13.58 -18.17
N TYR A 211 -11.00 13.74 -18.72
CA TYR A 211 -10.10 12.65 -19.11
C TYR A 211 -8.73 12.84 -18.45
N LYS A 212 -8.62 12.30 -17.22
CA LYS A 212 -7.43 12.37 -16.35
C LYS A 212 -6.84 10.97 -16.16
N GLU A 213 -6.39 10.44 -17.27
CA GLU A 213 -5.85 9.10 -17.41
C GLU A 213 -4.73 9.12 -18.44
N LEU A 214 -3.88 8.10 -18.38
CA LEU A 214 -2.78 7.91 -19.30
C LEU A 214 -2.59 6.43 -19.57
N ASP A 215 -2.04 6.13 -20.73
CA ASP A 215 -1.58 4.79 -21.07
C ASP A 215 -0.07 4.82 -21.18
N ILE A 216 0.60 3.88 -20.50
CA ILE A 216 2.04 3.69 -20.63
C ILE A 216 2.28 2.44 -21.47
N THR A 217 2.89 2.62 -22.63
CA THR A 217 3.29 1.52 -23.50
C THR A 217 4.78 1.25 -23.36
N VAL A 218 5.13 0.01 -23.04
CA VAL A 218 6.50 -0.46 -22.87
C VAL A 218 6.67 -1.70 -23.73
N GLN A 219 7.57 -1.65 -24.71
CA GLN A 219 7.84 -2.78 -25.63
C GLN A 219 6.57 -3.39 -26.26
N GLY A 220 5.61 -2.53 -26.64
CA GLY A 220 4.35 -2.94 -27.28
C GLY A 220 3.25 -3.43 -26.33
N LYS A 221 3.49 -3.47 -25.01
CA LYS A 221 2.45 -3.72 -24.00
C LYS A 221 1.97 -2.40 -23.42
N SER A 222 0.67 -2.15 -23.46
CA SER A 222 0.06 -0.93 -22.94
C SER A 222 -0.63 -1.19 -21.60
N TYR A 223 -0.42 -0.28 -20.65
CA TYR A 223 -0.97 -0.31 -19.32
C TYR A 223 -1.74 0.98 -19.05
N HIS A 224 -3.01 0.82 -18.69
CA HIS A 224 -3.91 1.95 -18.44
C HIS A 224 -3.83 2.42 -16.98
N TYR A 225 -3.73 3.72 -16.77
CA TYR A 225 -3.68 4.33 -15.45
C TYR A 225 -4.60 5.54 -15.33
N LYS A 226 -5.50 5.48 -14.35
CA LYS A 226 -6.18 6.68 -13.84
C LYS A 226 -5.21 7.46 -12.96
N THR A 227 -5.22 8.79 -13.07
CA THR A 227 -4.31 9.66 -12.28
C THR A 227 -5.02 10.38 -11.13
N ASN A 228 -6.32 10.14 -10.96
CA ASN A 228 -7.11 10.74 -9.88
C ASN A 228 -6.91 10.00 -8.57
N ASN A 229 -6.51 10.73 -7.53
CA ASN A 229 -6.29 10.21 -6.19
C ASN A 229 -5.27 9.06 -6.10
N VAL A 230 -4.21 9.10 -6.89
CA VAL A 230 -3.14 8.09 -6.84
C VAL A 230 -1.78 8.78 -6.81
N PHE A 231 -0.76 8.06 -6.34
CA PHE A 231 0.62 8.54 -6.45
C PHE A 231 1.02 8.63 -7.93
N PRO A 232 1.77 9.66 -8.34
CA PRO A 232 2.30 9.78 -9.70
C PRO A 232 3.51 8.85 -9.93
N PHE A 233 3.45 7.60 -9.46
CA PHE A 233 4.56 6.64 -9.43
C PHE A 233 4.17 5.32 -10.12
N PHE A 234 4.51 5.20 -11.40
CA PHE A 234 4.00 4.16 -12.27
C PHE A 234 5.00 3.02 -12.42
N ASN A 235 4.50 1.78 -12.43
CA ASN A 235 5.31 0.60 -12.67
C ASN A 235 5.57 0.44 -14.17
N ILE A 236 6.83 0.44 -14.60
CA ILE A 236 7.21 0.29 -16.00
C ILE A 236 7.38 -1.19 -16.37
N GLY A 237 7.95 -1.99 -15.46
CA GLY A 237 8.12 -3.43 -15.68
C GLY A 237 9.41 -3.98 -15.08
N TYR A 238 9.56 -5.30 -15.16
CA TYR A 238 10.75 -6.01 -14.72
C TYR A 238 11.60 -6.44 -15.92
N PHE A 239 12.89 -6.14 -15.86
CA PHE A 239 13.84 -6.43 -16.93
C PHE A 239 14.95 -7.33 -16.41
N SER A 240 14.98 -8.58 -16.89
CA SER A 240 15.99 -9.58 -16.48
C SER A 240 17.37 -9.35 -17.12
N THR A 241 17.42 -8.71 -18.28
CA THR A 241 18.65 -8.42 -19.03
C THR A 241 18.80 -6.93 -19.26
N ALA A 242 20.04 -6.45 -19.27
CA ALA A 242 20.34 -5.06 -19.60
C ALA A 242 19.91 -4.76 -21.04
N GLN A 243 19.17 -3.66 -21.22
CA GLN A 243 18.63 -3.26 -22.51
C GLN A 243 18.22 -1.79 -22.50
N THR A 244 18.13 -1.21 -23.69
CA THR A 244 17.51 0.09 -23.90
C THR A 244 16.05 -0.11 -24.28
N ILE A 245 15.14 0.55 -23.59
CA ILE A 245 13.70 0.45 -23.84
C ILE A 245 13.13 1.79 -24.27
N THR A 246 12.09 1.74 -25.09
CA THR A 246 11.25 2.89 -25.40
C THR A 246 9.99 2.82 -24.56
N ILE A 247 9.69 3.90 -23.86
CA ILE A 247 8.50 4.08 -23.04
C ILE A 247 7.67 5.19 -23.68
N GLU A 248 6.46 4.85 -24.13
CA GLU A 248 5.53 5.81 -24.68
C GLU A 248 4.43 6.12 -23.66
N ILE A 249 4.22 7.41 -23.38
CA ILE A 249 3.17 7.89 -22.49
C ILE A 249 2.13 8.59 -23.34
N ASN A 250 0.98 7.95 -23.50
CA ASN A 250 -0.15 8.46 -24.26
C ASN A 250 -1.17 9.12 -23.32
N PHE A 251 -1.72 10.26 -23.75
CA PHE A 251 -2.74 11.01 -23.01
C PHE A 251 -4.01 11.10 -23.87
N PRO A 252 -4.94 10.13 -23.74
CA PRO A 252 -6.17 10.10 -24.54
C PRO A 252 -7.02 11.36 -24.36
N GLU A 253 -7.74 11.77 -25.40
CA GLU A 253 -8.74 12.86 -25.36
C GLU A 253 -8.21 14.23 -24.87
N ASN A 254 -6.90 14.44 -24.94
CA ASN A 254 -6.23 15.67 -24.53
C ASN A 254 -5.51 16.31 -25.73
N SER A 255 -5.64 17.62 -25.92
CA SER A 255 -4.94 18.35 -26.99
C SER A 255 -3.57 18.87 -26.57
N GLU A 256 -3.38 19.06 -25.26
CA GLU A 256 -2.11 19.40 -24.63
C GLU A 256 -2.10 18.81 -23.21
N VAL A 257 -0.91 18.39 -22.77
CA VAL A 257 -0.64 17.98 -21.38
C VAL A 257 0.71 18.55 -20.96
N SER A 258 0.79 18.99 -19.69
CA SER A 258 2.07 19.42 -19.11
C SER A 258 2.33 18.78 -17.74
N TYR A 259 3.58 18.44 -17.49
CA TYR A 259 4.03 17.74 -16.28
C TYR A 259 5.46 18.16 -15.93
N ASN A 260 5.92 17.81 -14.74
CA ASN A 260 7.34 17.97 -14.41
C ASN A 260 8.19 16.96 -15.19
N THR A 261 9.44 17.30 -15.51
CA THR A 261 10.40 16.38 -16.16
C THR A 261 10.32 15.00 -15.49
N PRO A 262 10.02 13.93 -16.26
CA PRO A 262 9.84 12.61 -15.68
C PRO A 262 11.15 12.08 -15.11
N GLU A 263 11.04 11.33 -14.02
CA GLU A 263 12.17 10.65 -13.40
C GLU A 263 11.97 9.15 -13.47
N PHE A 264 12.99 8.44 -13.95
CA PHE A 264 12.99 6.98 -14.05
C PHE A 264 13.86 6.40 -12.95
N TYR A 265 13.33 5.41 -12.24
CA TYR A 265 14.02 4.77 -11.12
C TYR A 265 14.13 3.27 -11.36
N GLY A 266 15.34 2.75 -11.21
CA GLY A 266 15.59 1.32 -11.11
C GLY A 266 15.63 0.90 -9.63
N LEU A 267 14.88 -0.14 -9.29
CA LEU A 267 15.01 -0.84 -8.01
C LEU A 267 16.04 -1.96 -8.15
N ASN A 268 17.11 -1.88 -7.36
CA ASN A 268 18.13 -2.91 -7.24
C ASN A 268 17.54 -4.13 -6.51
N LEU A 269 17.33 -5.21 -7.28
CA LEU A 269 16.67 -6.41 -6.79
C LEU A 269 17.55 -7.27 -5.87
N ASP A 270 18.87 -7.20 -5.99
CA ASP A 270 19.80 -7.88 -5.08
C ASP A 270 19.71 -7.30 -3.66
N ASN A 271 19.76 -5.96 -3.54
CA ASN A 271 19.64 -5.26 -2.26
C ASN A 271 18.24 -5.47 -1.67
N PHE A 272 17.20 -5.36 -2.51
CA PHE A 272 15.83 -5.67 -2.11
C PHE A 272 15.72 -7.09 -1.55
N GLN A 273 16.19 -8.09 -2.29
CA GLN A 273 16.12 -9.49 -1.87
C GLN A 273 16.92 -9.75 -0.59
N THR A 274 18.09 -9.10 -0.43
CA THR A 274 18.90 -9.19 0.79
C THR A 274 18.12 -8.72 2.02
N ALA A 275 17.46 -7.57 1.92
CA ALA A 275 16.67 -7.01 3.01
C ALA A 275 15.39 -7.82 3.27
N ILE A 276 14.67 -8.23 2.23
CA ILE A 276 13.44 -9.03 2.38
C ILE A 276 13.75 -10.43 2.95
N ALA A 277 14.79 -11.11 2.47
CA ALA A 277 15.21 -12.39 3.03
C ALA A 277 15.60 -12.28 4.50
N THR A 278 16.24 -11.18 4.91
CA THR A 278 16.55 -10.91 6.34
C THR A 278 15.28 -10.87 7.20
N LEU A 279 14.18 -10.36 6.67
CA LEU A 279 12.90 -10.28 7.38
C LEU A 279 12.08 -11.57 7.28
N GLN A 280 12.10 -12.25 6.14
CA GLN A 280 11.35 -13.49 5.89
C GLN A 280 11.94 -14.72 6.59
N ASN A 281 13.28 -14.79 6.71
CA ASN A 281 13.95 -15.93 7.35
C ASN A 281 13.75 -15.98 8.87
N LYS A 282 13.04 -15.00 9.42
CA LYS A 282 12.70 -14.97 10.85
C LYS A 282 11.47 -15.79 11.11
N ASN A 283 11.49 -16.51 12.24
CA ASN A 283 10.38 -17.32 12.67
C ASN A 283 9.35 -16.42 13.35
N VAL A 284 8.46 -15.84 12.56
CA VAL A 284 7.32 -15.04 13.00
C VAL A 284 6.06 -15.44 12.24
N GLU A 285 5.00 -15.77 12.97
CA GLU A 285 3.72 -16.18 12.39
C GLU A 285 2.59 -15.44 13.09
N THR A 286 1.67 -14.85 12.32
CA THR A 286 0.53 -14.11 12.86
C THR A 286 -0.80 -14.72 12.43
N LYS A 287 -1.69 -14.91 13.41
CA LYS A 287 -3.09 -15.33 13.23
C LYS A 287 -4.03 -14.26 13.75
N VAL A 288 -5.10 -14.02 13.01
CA VAL A 288 -6.15 -13.06 13.38
C VAL A 288 -7.45 -13.81 13.63
N ASN A 289 -8.09 -13.54 14.76
CA ASN A 289 -9.41 -14.08 15.10
C ASN A 289 -10.24 -13.01 15.79
N GLY A 290 -11.21 -12.45 15.05
CA GLY A 290 -12.04 -11.35 15.53
C GLY A 290 -11.19 -10.15 15.96
N ASN A 291 -11.27 -9.80 17.25
CA ASN A 291 -10.53 -8.68 17.82
C ASN A 291 -9.17 -9.09 18.43
N PHE A 292 -8.68 -10.30 18.16
CA PHE A 292 -7.38 -10.79 18.63
C PHE A 292 -6.39 -10.97 17.47
N VAL A 293 -5.14 -10.60 17.72
CA VAL A 293 -3.99 -10.91 16.87
C VAL A 293 -2.98 -11.67 17.71
N THR A 294 -2.68 -12.91 17.33
CA THR A 294 -1.69 -13.75 18.01
C THR A 294 -0.47 -13.88 17.12
N THR A 295 0.69 -13.51 17.64
CA THR A 295 1.97 -13.58 16.95
C THR A 295 2.92 -14.48 17.73
N ASN A 296 3.29 -15.62 17.14
CA ASN A 296 4.37 -16.45 17.66
C ASN A 296 5.68 -15.94 17.07
N TYR A 297 6.73 -15.89 17.88
CA TYR A 297 8.05 -15.45 17.43
C TYR A 297 9.16 -16.30 18.04
N ASN A 298 10.29 -16.39 17.34
CA ASN A 298 11.56 -16.83 17.90
C ASN A 298 12.67 -15.91 17.36
N THR A 299 13.46 -15.34 18.27
CA THR A 299 14.56 -14.42 17.95
C THR A 299 15.79 -14.71 18.78
N GLU A 300 16.98 -14.58 18.20
CA GLU A 300 18.25 -14.81 18.91
C GLU A 300 18.67 -13.60 19.78
N LYS A 301 18.10 -12.43 19.50
CA LYS A 301 18.43 -11.16 20.15
C LYS A 301 17.16 -10.40 20.52
N ASP A 302 17.29 -9.48 21.45
CA ASP A 302 16.25 -8.49 21.73
C ASP A 302 15.86 -7.76 20.44
N ALA A 303 14.56 -7.62 20.22
CA ALA A 303 13.99 -7.11 18.99
C ALA A 303 12.61 -6.48 19.26
N SER A 304 11.91 -6.07 18.21
CA SER A 304 10.51 -5.69 18.28
C SER A 304 9.69 -6.46 17.26
N LEU A 305 8.43 -6.71 17.59
CA LEU A 305 7.40 -7.02 16.62
C LEU A 305 6.78 -5.72 16.16
N PHE A 306 7.10 -5.29 14.94
CA PHE A 306 6.48 -4.15 14.28
C PHE A 306 5.20 -4.60 13.59
N TYR A 307 4.07 -4.03 13.95
CA TYR A 307 2.77 -4.37 13.39
C TYR A 307 2.33 -3.33 12.36
N THR A 308 1.98 -3.78 11.16
CA THR A 308 1.33 -2.92 10.14
C THR A 308 -0.17 -2.75 10.42
N ILE A 309 -0.49 -2.49 11.69
CA ILE A 309 -1.82 -2.21 12.23
C ILE A 309 -1.79 -0.78 12.77
N PRO A 310 -2.81 0.05 12.49
CA PRO A 310 -2.93 1.38 13.08
C PRO A 310 -2.80 1.37 14.61
N TYR A 311 -1.99 2.28 15.16
CA TYR A 311 -1.95 2.51 16.60
C TYR A 311 -3.26 3.10 17.11
N ASP A 312 -3.85 2.49 18.13
CA ASP A 312 -5.07 2.96 18.77
C ASP A 312 -5.03 2.64 20.27
N LYS A 313 -5.64 3.52 21.09
CA LYS A 313 -5.72 3.33 22.55
C LYS A 313 -6.57 2.12 22.96
N GLY A 314 -7.38 1.60 22.05
CA GLY A 314 -8.15 0.38 22.24
C GLY A 314 -7.35 -0.91 22.15
N TRP A 315 -6.07 -0.85 21.73
CA TRP A 315 -5.19 -2.02 21.71
C TRP A 315 -4.53 -2.27 23.06
N THR A 316 -4.41 -3.54 23.41
CA THR A 316 -3.65 -4.04 24.57
C THR A 316 -2.79 -5.22 24.14
N ALA A 317 -1.63 -5.42 24.79
CA ALA A 317 -0.70 -6.48 24.45
C ALA A 317 -0.29 -7.30 25.68
N THR A 318 -0.07 -8.59 25.47
CA THR A 318 0.61 -9.46 26.43
C THR A 318 1.74 -10.22 25.74
N VAL A 319 2.83 -10.48 26.46
CA VAL A 319 3.91 -11.39 26.06
C VAL A 319 3.88 -12.57 27.03
N ASN A 320 3.63 -13.78 26.51
CA ASN A 320 3.51 -15.00 27.33
C ASN A 320 2.53 -14.82 28.52
N GLY A 321 1.40 -14.16 28.27
CA GLY A 321 0.34 -13.90 29.26
C GLY A 321 0.61 -12.72 30.22
N ARG A 322 1.78 -12.08 30.17
CA ARG A 322 2.09 -10.90 30.99
C ARG A 322 1.84 -9.62 30.21
N SER A 323 1.14 -8.66 30.82
CA SER A 323 0.85 -7.36 30.19
C SER A 323 2.14 -6.60 29.87
N VAL A 324 2.22 -6.04 28.67
CA VAL A 324 3.33 -5.21 28.21
C VAL A 324 2.81 -3.96 27.50
N PRO A 325 3.56 -2.85 27.52
CA PRO A 325 3.16 -1.66 26.78
C PRO A 325 3.24 -1.89 25.27
N ILE A 326 2.29 -1.31 24.54
CA ILE A 326 2.40 -1.11 23.10
C ILE A 326 3.05 0.25 22.88
N ARG A 327 4.11 0.30 22.09
CA ARG A 327 4.70 1.57 21.65
C ARG A 327 4.04 2.00 20.34
N GLN A 328 3.75 3.28 20.23
CA GLN A 328 3.50 3.91 18.93
C GLN A 328 4.82 3.90 18.14
N ALA A 329 4.75 3.45 16.88
CA ALA A 329 5.88 3.30 15.99
C ALA A 329 5.58 3.96 14.65
N GLN A 330 6.56 4.64 14.08
CA GLN A 330 6.45 5.46 12.87
C GLN A 330 5.26 6.39 12.86
N THR A 331 4.89 6.95 14.01
CA THR A 331 3.68 7.76 14.21
C THR A 331 2.35 7.01 13.99
N GLY A 332 2.22 6.17 12.97
CA GLY A 332 0.95 5.55 12.57
C GLY A 332 0.72 4.12 13.04
N PHE A 333 1.75 3.42 13.50
CA PHE A 333 1.77 1.96 13.70
C PHE A 333 2.13 1.57 15.13
N MET A 334 2.21 0.27 15.38
CA MET A 334 2.48 -0.30 16.70
C MET A 334 3.75 -1.14 16.72
N ALA A 335 4.46 -1.12 17.84
CA ALA A 335 5.54 -2.04 18.12
C ALA A 335 5.41 -2.62 19.54
N VAL A 336 5.80 -3.89 19.70
CA VAL A 336 5.95 -4.55 20.99
C VAL A 336 7.38 -5.08 21.08
N ASP A 337 8.13 -4.64 22.09
CA ASP A 337 9.50 -5.09 22.32
C ASP A 337 9.51 -6.48 22.93
N VAL A 338 10.38 -7.34 22.42
CA VAL A 338 10.50 -8.74 22.81
C VAL A 338 11.96 -9.07 23.12
N LYS A 339 12.16 -9.99 24.07
CA LYS A 339 13.49 -10.47 24.45
C LYS A 339 13.91 -11.65 23.57
N ALA A 340 15.21 -11.92 23.53
CA ALA A 340 15.74 -13.14 22.94
C ALA A 340 15.01 -14.40 23.45
N GLY A 341 14.74 -15.34 22.54
CA GLY A 341 14.03 -16.59 22.77
C GLY A 341 12.73 -16.72 21.98
N SER A 342 12.00 -17.79 22.26
CA SER A 342 10.67 -18.04 21.73
C SER A 342 9.59 -17.47 22.63
N GLY A 343 8.54 -16.91 22.03
CA GLY A 343 7.40 -16.43 22.78
C GLY A 343 6.16 -16.20 21.92
N GLN A 344 5.11 -15.76 22.58
CA GLN A 344 3.86 -15.39 21.96
C GLN A 344 3.43 -14.00 22.42
N VAL A 345 3.16 -13.12 21.46
CA VAL A 345 2.47 -11.86 21.69
C VAL A 345 1.01 -12.01 21.32
N GLN A 346 0.11 -11.57 22.21
CA GLN A 346 -1.30 -11.49 21.93
C GLN A 346 -1.76 -10.04 22.05
N LEU A 347 -2.22 -9.47 20.93
CA LEU A 347 -2.91 -8.20 20.89
C LEU A 347 -4.42 -8.42 20.98
N ARG A 348 -5.09 -7.57 21.74
CA ARG A 348 -6.56 -7.52 21.83
C ARG A 348 -7.06 -6.10 21.62
N PHE A 349 -8.04 -5.94 20.72
CA PHE A 349 -8.69 -4.67 20.45
C PHE A 349 -10.05 -4.58 21.14
N VAL A 350 -10.30 -3.47 21.83
CA VAL A 350 -11.64 -3.04 22.25
C VAL A 350 -11.72 -1.53 21.99
N PRO A 351 -12.68 -1.05 21.17
CA PRO A 351 -12.77 0.37 20.86
C PRO A 351 -12.83 1.22 22.14
N ASN A 352 -11.98 2.24 22.20
CA ASN A 352 -11.94 3.12 23.36
C ASN A 352 -13.30 3.82 23.54
N GLY A 353 -13.83 3.75 24.76
CA GLY A 353 -15.15 4.29 25.08
C GLY A 353 -16.33 3.36 24.76
N LEU A 354 -16.13 2.18 24.15
CA LEU A 354 -17.23 1.24 23.91
C LEU A 354 -17.93 0.85 25.22
N PHE A 355 -17.16 0.51 26.25
CA PHE A 355 -17.71 0.15 27.57
C PHE A 355 -18.51 1.30 28.20
N ASN A 356 -17.91 2.49 28.27
CA ASN A 356 -18.56 3.68 28.82
C ASN A 356 -19.81 4.06 28.01
N GLY A 357 -19.73 3.99 26.68
CA GLY A 357 -20.82 4.26 25.77
C GLY A 357 -21.98 3.29 25.97
N THR A 358 -21.71 1.99 26.08
CA THR A 358 -22.73 0.97 26.36
C THR A 358 -23.44 1.24 27.68
N ILE A 359 -22.71 1.59 28.75
CA ILE A 359 -23.32 1.93 30.04
C ILE A 359 -24.24 3.15 29.92
N LEU A 360 -23.77 4.22 29.28
CA LEU A 360 -24.56 5.44 29.10
C LEU A 360 -25.81 5.19 28.24
N SER A 361 -25.69 4.38 27.18
CA SER A 361 -26.83 3.99 26.35
C SER A 361 -27.88 3.20 27.14
N LEU A 362 -27.46 2.24 27.97
CA LEU A 362 -28.37 1.45 28.80
C LEU A 362 -29.10 2.33 29.83
N ILE A 363 -28.38 3.24 30.50
CA ILE A 363 -28.97 4.20 31.45
C ILE A 363 -29.97 5.12 30.74
N GLY A 364 -29.63 5.62 29.56
CA GLY A 364 -30.52 6.44 28.75
C GLY A 364 -31.80 5.71 28.33
N SER A 365 -31.67 4.48 27.81
CA SER A 365 -32.82 3.64 27.43
C SER A 365 -33.70 3.32 28.64
N PHE A 366 -33.11 2.97 29.78
CA PHE A 366 -33.87 2.70 31.01
C PHE A 366 -34.62 3.94 31.50
N SER A 367 -33.96 5.09 31.49
CA SER A 367 -34.57 6.38 31.87
C SER A 367 -35.73 6.76 30.93
N PHE A 368 -35.59 6.50 29.63
CA PHE A 368 -36.65 6.72 28.64
C PHE A 368 -37.86 5.81 28.87
N ILE A 369 -37.62 4.52 29.15
CA ILE A 369 -38.69 3.56 29.48
C ILE A 369 -39.46 4.02 30.72
N ILE A 370 -38.72 4.43 31.77
CA ILE A 370 -39.32 4.98 33.00
C ILE A 370 -40.18 6.21 32.68
N TYR A 371 -39.63 7.18 31.93
CA TYR A 371 -40.34 8.38 31.53
C TYR A 371 -41.64 8.06 30.79
N HIS A 372 -41.58 7.19 29.78
CA HIS A 372 -42.74 6.79 28.99
C HIS A 372 -43.85 6.13 29.83
N PHE A 373 -43.46 5.29 30.79
CA PHE A 373 -44.41 4.65 31.69
C PHE A 373 -45.12 5.67 32.60
N PHE A 374 -44.39 6.66 33.11
CA PHE A 374 -44.98 7.72 33.94
C PHE A 374 -45.85 8.70 33.15
N THR A 375 -45.51 9.01 31.89
CA THR A 375 -46.33 9.91 31.06
C THR A 375 -47.63 9.25 30.59
N ASN A 376 -47.60 7.97 30.21
CA ASN A 376 -48.81 7.25 29.80
C ASN A 376 -49.79 7.03 30.97
N ARG A 377 -49.28 6.95 32.20
CA ARG A 377 -50.11 6.90 33.42
C ARG A 377 -50.81 8.22 33.74
N LYS A 378 -50.36 9.35 33.20
CA LYS A 378 -51.00 10.67 33.38
C LYS A 378 -52.02 11.01 32.29
N GLN A 379 -52.04 10.26 31.20
CA GLN A 379 -52.98 10.43 30.07
C GLN A 379 -54.16 9.44 30.09
N LYS A 380 -54.16 8.49 31.03
CA LYS A 380 -55.35 7.74 31.46
C LYS A 380 -55.83 8.32 32.77
#